data_AF-A0ABD5ZSH3-F1
#
_entry.id   AF-A0ABD5ZSH3-F1
#
_cell.length_a   1.000
_cell.length_b   1.000
_cell.length_c   1.000
_cell.angle_alpha   90.00
_cell.angle_beta   90.00
_cell.angle_gamma   90.00
#
_symmetry.space_group_name_H-M   'P 1'
#
loop_
_entity.id
_entity.type
_entity.pdbx_description
1 polymer ?
#
loop_
_entity_poly.entity_id
_entity_poly.type
_entity_poly.pdbx_seq_one_letter_code
_entity_poly.pdbx_strand_id
1 'polypeptide(L)' 'MVNLELSVLALATGTLLGVVFAYIQVPIPAPPELPGLLGIVGIYLGYKLVERAGVGYDLLGALGL' A
#
# COMPACT_ATOMS: atom_id res chain seq x y z
N MET A 1 2.25 16.36 -5.33
CA MET A 1 3.63 16.01 -4.89
C MET A 1 3.53 15.51 -3.47
N VAL A 2 4.06 14.31 -3.16
CA VAL A 2 4.07 13.82 -1.78
C VAL A 2 5.08 14.67 -1.01
N ASN A 3 4.63 15.34 0.06
CA ASN A 3 5.48 16.17 0.90
C ASN A 3 6.33 15.27 1.80
N LEU A 4 7.62 15.59 1.97
CA LEU A 4 8.55 14.87 2.85
C LEU A 4 7.98 14.75 4.27
N GLU A 5 7.29 15.78 4.74
CA GLU A 5 6.62 15.81 6.04
C GLU A 5 5.61 14.65 6.17
N LEU A 6 4.79 14.40 5.14
CA LEU A 6 3.81 13.33 5.14
C LEU A 6 4.47 11.95 5.13
N SER A 7 5.56 11.78 4.38
CA SER A 7 6.31 10.53 4.35
C SER A 7 6.94 10.19 5.70
N VAL A 8 7.53 11.19 6.37
CA VAL A 8 8.11 11.02 7.71
C VAL A 8 7.03 10.69 8.74
N LEU A 9 5.89 11.40 8.70
CA LEU A 9 4.76 11.12 9.58
C LEU A 9 4.19 9.71 9.35
N ALA A 10 4.01 9.29 8.10
CA ALA A 10 3.53 7.94 7.78
C ALA A 10 4.47 6.84 8.29
N LEU A 11 5.79 7.02 8.12
CA LEU A 11 6.80 6.11 8.65
C LEU A 11 6.77 6.06 10.19
N ALA A 12 6.66 7.22 10.84
CA ALA A 12 6.59 7.32 12.29
C ALA A 12 5.31 6.66 12.83
N THR A 13 4.15 6.91 12.21
CA THR A 13 2.88 6.27 12.58
C THR A 13 2.94 4.75 12.43
N GLY A 14 3.46 4.25 11.30
CA GLY A 14 3.62 2.81 11.08
C GLY A 14 4.55 2.16 12.11
N THR A 15 5.67 2.83 12.42
CA THR A 15 6.63 2.38 13.44
C THR A 15 6.00 2.34 14.83
N LEU A 16 5.33 3.41 15.24
CA LEU A 16 4.67 3.51 16.55
C LEU A 16 3.57 2.46 16.71
N LEU A 17 2.73 2.26 15.68
CA LEU A 17 1.74 1.19 15.71
C LEU A 17 2.41 -0.18 15.84
N GLY A 18 3.46 -0.45 15.06
CA GLY A 18 4.24 -1.69 15.17
C GLY A 18 4.78 -1.94 16.58
N VAL A 19 5.32 -0.91 17.22
CA VAL A 19 5.79 -0.96 18.63
C VAL A 19 4.63 -1.26 19.57
N VAL A 20 3.49 -0.59 19.42
CA VAL A 20 2.31 -0.81 20.28
C VAL A 20 1.81 -2.25 20.14
N PHE A 21 1.62 -2.77 18.92
CA PHE A 21 1.16 -4.14 18.68
C PHE A 21 2.13 -5.18 19.26
N ALA A 22 3.43 -4.99 19.06
CA ALA A 22 4.46 -5.85 19.64
C ALA A 22 4.46 -5.81 21.18
N TYR A 23 4.28 -4.62 21.76
CA TYR A 23 4.24 -4.42 23.21
C TYR A 23 3.03 -5.11 23.87
N ILE A 24 1.85 -5.02 23.26
CA ILE A 24 0.62 -5.67 23.75
C ILE A 24 0.47 -7.13 23.32
N GLN A 25 1.46 -7.69 22.59
CA GLN A 25 1.48 -9.07 22.09
C GLN A 25 0.25 -9.46 21.25
N VAL A 26 -0.35 -8.49 20.57
CA VAL A 26 -1.47 -8.72 19.65
C VAL A 26 -0.90 -8.95 18.24
N PRO A 27 -1.45 -9.90 17.45
CA PRO A 27 -1.05 -10.07 16.06
C PRO A 27 -1.11 -8.73 15.32
N ILE A 28 -0.05 -8.43 14.58
CA ILE A 28 0.01 -7.21 13.76
C ILE A 28 -1.08 -7.27 12.68
N PRO A 29 -1.86 -6.18 12.46
CA PRO A 29 -2.88 -6.13 11.40
C PRO A 29 -2.30 -6.12 9.98
N ALA A 30 -1.03 -5.71 9.84
CA ALA A 30 -0.32 -5.70 8.56
C ALA A 30 0.03 -7.13 8.13
N PRO A 31 0.12 -7.43 6.82
CA PRO A 31 0.47 -8.77 6.34
C PRO A 31 1.79 -9.22 7.00
N PRO A 32 1.75 -10.20 7.90
CA PRO A 32 2.88 -10.52 8.79
C PRO A 32 3.99 -11.27 8.06
N GLU A 33 3.77 -11.62 6.80
CA GLU A 33 4.56 -12.56 6.02
C GLU A 33 5.00 -11.96 4.70
N LEU A 34 6.23 -12.31 4.29
CA LEU A 34 6.85 -11.92 3.01
C LEU A 34 5.88 -12.01 1.81
N PRO A 35 5.06 -13.06 1.66
CA PRO A 35 4.07 -13.14 0.58
C PRO A 35 3.09 -11.96 0.53
N GLY A 36 2.60 -11.49 1.68
CA GLY A 36 1.66 -10.37 1.74
C GLY A 36 2.29 -9.05 1.31
N LEU A 37 3.53 -8.80 1.74
CA LEU A 37 4.30 -7.62 1.30
C LEU A 37 4.58 -7.67 -0.21
N LEU A 38 4.99 -8.84 -0.72
CA LEU A 38 5.23 -9.05 -2.16
C LEU A 38 3.95 -8.86 -2.98
N GLY A 39 2.78 -9.22 -2.46
CA GLY A 39 1.49 -8.93 -3.09
C GLY A 39 1.25 -7.43 -3.28
N ILE A 40 1.47 -6.61 -2.25
CA ILE A 40 1.32 -5.15 -2.33
C ILE A 40 2.30 -4.54 -3.35
N VAL A 41 3.57 -4.98 -3.32
CA VAL A 41 4.57 -4.55 -4.30
C VAL A 41 4.15 -4.95 -5.72
N GLY A 42 3.68 -6.18 -5.91
CA GLY A 42 3.21 -6.69 -7.20
C GLY A 42 2.03 -5.89 -7.76
N ILE A 43 1.05 -5.52 -6.90
CA ILE A 43 -0.08 -4.67 -7.28
C ILE A 43 0.43 -3.31 -7.79
N TYR A 44 1.33 -2.66 -7.04
CA TYR A 44 1.88 -1.37 -7.43
C TYR A 44 2.66 -1.42 -8.74
N LEU A 45 3.50 -2.45 -8.91
CA LEU A 45 4.25 -2.66 -10.14
C LEU A 45 3.34 -2.92 -11.33
N GLY A 46 2.33 -3.79 -11.17
CA GLY A 46 1.33 -4.07 -12.20
C GLY A 46 0.59 -2.80 -12.63
N TYR A 47 0.16 -1.99 -11.66
CA TYR A 47 -0.46 -0.68 -11.93
C TYR A 47 0.46 0.22 -12.76
N LYS A 48 1.74 0.36 -12.38
CA LYS A 48 2.71 1.19 -13.11
C LYS A 48 3.04 0.66 -14.50
N LEU A 49 3.03 -0.66 -14.70
CA LEU A 49 3.24 -1.27 -16.01
C LEU A 49 2.10 -0.92 -16.96
N VAL A 50 0.85 -1.07 -16.51
CA VAL A 50 -0.36 -0.74 -17.28
C VAL A 50 -0.40 0.76 -17.60
N GLU A 51 -0.12 1.62 -16.61
CA GLU A 51 -0.03 3.07 -16.78
C GLU A 51 1.01 3.46 -17.86
N ARG A 52 2.19 2.84 -17.86
CA ARG A 52 3.23 3.10 -18.87
C ARG A 52 2.92 2.52 -20.24
N ALA A 53 2.26 1.38 -20.29
CA ALA A 53 1.86 0.75 -21.54
C ALA A 53 0.70 1.50 -22.22
N GLY A 54 0.00 2.40 -21.49
CA GLY A 54 -1.11 3.18 -22.03
C GLY A 54 -2.32 2.32 -22.42
N VAL A 55 -2.41 1.11 -21.88
CA VAL A 55 -3.52 0.17 -22.11
C VAL A 55 -4.39 0.15 -20.88
N GLY A 56 -5.70 0.08 -21.05
CA GLY A 56 -6.64 0.07 -19.94
C GLY A 56 -8.07 0.13 -20.44
N TYR A 57 -9.00 -0.40 -19.65
CA TYR A 57 -10.43 -0.29 -19.92
C TYR A 57 -11.06 0.53 -18.80
N ASP A 58 -11.77 1.58 -19.17
CA ASP A 58 -12.51 2.39 -18.21
C ASP A 58 -13.80 1.67 -17.81
N LEU A 59 -13.67 0.85 -16.77
CA LEU A 59 -14.80 0.10 -16.20
C LEU A 59 -15.85 1.02 -15.60
N LEU A 60 -15.46 2.16 -15.03
CA LEU A 60 -16.39 3.10 -14.40
C LEU A 60 -17.24 3.80 -15.46
N GLY A 61 -16.60 4.32 -16.50
CA GLY A 61 -17.28 4.86 -17.67
C GLY A 61 -18.17 3.82 -18.36
N ALA A 62 -17.74 2.56 -18.44
CA ALA A 62 -18.54 1.46 -19.00
C ALA A 62 -19.76 1.09 -18.15
N LEU A 63 -19.68 1.26 -16.82
CA LEU A 63 -20.79 1.11 -15.88
C LEU A 63 -21.67 2.37 -15.78
N GLY A 64 -21.30 3.45 -16.47
CA GLY A 64 -22.03 4.72 -16.48
C GLY A 64 -21.90 5.53 -15.19
N LEU A 65 -20.83 5.28 -14.40
CA LEU A 65 -20.51 5.98 -13.16
C LEU A 65 -19.42 7.04 -13.37
#